data_AF-A0A2N0QKK7-F1
#
_entry.id   AF-A0A2N0QKK7-F1
#
_cell.length_a   1.000
_cell.length_b   1.000
_cell.length_c   1.000
_cell.angle_alpha   90.00
_cell.angle_beta   90.00
_cell.angle_gamma   90.00
#
_symmetry.space_group_name_H-M   'P 1'
#
loop_
_entity.id
_entity.type
_entity.pdbx_description
1 polymer ?
#
loop_
_entity_poly.entity_id
_entity_poly.type
_entity_poly.pdbx_seq_one_letter_code
_entity_poly.pdbx_strand_id
1 'polypeptide(L)'
;MFETEPDPCWTTIVCGNQENLLKAFTLCWRAFAPDIQVGFNDSDYDWRFIMERAYHLNILEWMWERMTGSFKSSEEIIKWNYRGKVEAKSENVFKMKKYPVKAPEEGEEDPEEKEYMGGPIKIKI
;
A
#
# COMPACT_ATOMS: atom_id res chain seq x y z
N MET A 1 -25.50 -2.50 -6.34
CA MET A 1 -24.78 -3.22 -5.28
C MET A 1 -25.69 -4.35 -4.85
N PHE A 2 -25.30 -5.61 -5.03
CA PHE A 2 -26.06 -6.72 -4.45
C PHE A 2 -25.65 -6.82 -2.99
N GLU A 3 -26.59 -6.60 -2.09
CA GLU A 3 -26.39 -6.72 -0.66
C GLU A 3 -26.45 -8.21 -0.32
N THR A 4 -25.28 -8.84 -0.23
CA THR A 4 -25.14 -10.24 0.19
C THR A 4 -25.09 -10.31 1.70
N GLU A 5 -25.68 -11.36 2.30
CA GLU A 5 -25.54 -11.59 3.73
C GLU A 5 -24.05 -11.65 4.14
N PRO A 6 -23.65 -11.05 5.28
CA PRO A 6 -22.27 -11.12 5.74
C PRO A 6 -21.85 -12.56 5.97
N ASP A 7 -20.74 -12.99 5.36
CA ASP A 7 -20.15 -14.29 5.66
C ASP A 7 -19.56 -14.25 7.09
N PRO A 8 -20.00 -15.12 8.02
CA PRO A 8 -19.48 -15.13 9.39
C PRO A 8 -18.00 -15.49 9.48
N CYS A 9 -17.41 -16.06 8.43
CA CYS A 9 -15.97 -16.32 8.33
C CYS A 9 -15.16 -15.07 7.96
N TRP A 10 -15.81 -13.99 7.51
CA TRP A 10 -15.14 -12.80 7.01
C TRP A 10 -15.40 -11.61 7.92
N THR A 11 -14.37 -10.79 8.13
CA THR A 11 -14.50 -9.52 8.84
C THR A 11 -14.29 -8.38 7.85
N THR A 12 -15.30 -7.54 7.67
CA THR A 12 -15.21 -6.33 6.84
C THR A 12 -14.94 -5.12 7.74
N ILE A 13 -13.84 -4.42 7.46
CA ILE A 13 -13.50 -3.16 8.13
C ILE A 13 -13.68 -2.03 7.14
N VAL A 14 -14.62 -1.11 7.42
CA VAL A 14 -14.90 0.05 6.58
C VAL A 14 -14.16 1.27 7.12
N CYS A 15 -13.31 1.88 6.29
CA CYS A 15 -12.57 3.10 6.63
C CYS A 15 -13.07 4.27 5.79
N GLY A 16 -13.26 5.44 6.40
CA GLY A 16 -13.78 6.62 5.71
C GLY A 16 -12.78 7.32 4.77
N ASN A 17 -11.50 6.94 4.81
CA ASN A 17 -10.47 7.46 3.90
C ASN A 17 -9.28 6.48 3.80
N GLN A 18 -8.39 6.74 2.86
CA GLN A 18 -7.23 5.88 2.59
C GLN A 18 -6.18 5.88 3.72
N GLU A 19 -5.98 6.98 4.43
CA GLU A 19 -5.06 7.02 5.58
C GLU A 19 -5.53 6.07 6.69
N ASN A 20 -6.82 6.10 7.01
CA ASN A 20 -7.44 5.20 7.97
C ASN A 20 -7.43 3.75 7.49
N LEU A 21 -7.58 3.52 6.18
CA LEU A 21 -7.47 2.19 5.58
C LEU A 21 -6.07 1.59 5.81
N LEU A 22 -5.01 2.36 5.53
CA LEU A 22 -3.63 1.93 5.77
C LEU A 22 -3.33 1.76 7.26
N LYS A 23 -3.83 2.66 8.11
CA LYS A 23 -3.72 2.51 9.57
C LYS A 23 -4.42 1.25 10.08
N ALA A 24 -5.62 0.95 9.59
CA ALA A 24 -6.35 -0.26 9.93
C ALA A 24 -5.58 -1.51 9.48
N PHE A 25 -5.08 -1.52 8.25
CA PHE A 25 -4.20 -2.59 7.74
C PHE A 25 -2.99 -2.81 8.67
N THR A 26 -2.27 -1.77 9.05
CA THR A 26 -1.12 -1.86 9.97
C THR A 26 -1.50 -2.45 11.33
N LEU A 27 -2.63 -2.03 11.89
CA LEU A 27 -3.09 -2.54 13.18
C LEU A 27 -3.50 -4.02 13.09
N CYS A 28 -4.19 -4.41 12.01
CA CYS A 28 -4.51 -5.81 11.74
C CYS A 28 -3.23 -6.64 11.57
N TRP A 29 -2.29 -6.18 10.74
CA TRP A 29 -1.02 -6.85 10.50
C TRP A 29 -0.24 -7.04 11.81
N ARG A 30 -0.16 -6.01 12.65
CA ARG A 30 0.47 -6.09 13.98
C ARG A 30 -0.22 -7.09 14.90
N ALA A 31 -1.56 -7.13 14.89
CA ALA A 31 -2.33 -8.05 15.72
C ALA A 31 -2.13 -9.51 15.27
N PHE A 32 -2.00 -9.75 13.97
CA PHE A 32 -1.67 -11.07 13.42
C PHE A 32 -0.21 -11.47 13.66
N ALA A 33 0.73 -10.51 13.60
CA ALA A 33 2.17 -10.73 13.70
C ALA A 33 2.65 -11.93 12.86
N PRO A 34 2.41 -11.92 11.53
CA PRO A 34 2.63 -13.09 10.70
C PRO A 34 4.10 -13.47 10.62
N ASP A 35 4.42 -14.74 10.84
CA ASP A 35 5.77 -15.29 10.61
C ASP A 35 6.09 -15.38 9.11
N ILE A 36 5.07 -15.67 8.30
CA ILE A 36 5.19 -15.86 6.85
C ILE A 36 4.05 -15.09 6.17
N GLN A 37 4.41 -14.27 5.19
CA GLN A 37 3.46 -13.61 4.29
C GLN A 37 3.70 -14.09 2.87
N VAL A 38 2.63 -14.58 2.24
CA VAL A 38 2.65 -15.10 0.87
C VAL A 38 1.56 -14.42 0.06
N GLY A 39 1.89 -14.18 -1.21
CA GLY A 39 0.95 -13.72 -2.20
C GLY A 39 1.61 -13.68 -3.57
N PHE A 40 0.84 -13.25 -4.56
CA PHE A 40 1.28 -13.24 -5.95
C PHE A 40 1.79 -11.85 -6.31
N ASN A 41 3.11 -11.74 -6.53
CA ASN A 41 3.78 -10.49 -6.89
C ASN A 41 3.79 -9.41 -5.79
N ASP A 42 3.50 -9.77 -4.53
CA ASP A 42 3.45 -8.84 -3.39
C ASP A 42 4.72 -8.00 -3.26
N SER A 43 5.89 -8.64 -3.43
CA SER A 43 7.19 -7.99 -3.24
C SER A 43 7.47 -6.90 -4.28
N ASP A 44 7.02 -7.07 -5.52
CA ASP A 44 7.31 -6.13 -6.61
C ASP A 44 6.18 -5.11 -6.85
N TYR A 45 4.93 -5.44 -6.45
CA TYR A 45 3.77 -4.57 -6.63
C TYR A 45 3.14 -4.11 -5.30
N ASP A 46 2.49 -5.00 -4.55
CA ASP A 46 1.65 -4.60 -3.41
C ASP A 46 2.43 -3.84 -2.33
N TRP A 47 3.56 -4.40 -1.89
CA TRP A 47 4.37 -3.76 -0.86
C TRP A 47 4.93 -2.43 -1.31
N ARG A 48 5.37 -2.35 -2.55
CA ARG A 48 5.86 -1.10 -3.11
C ARG A 48 4.76 -0.05 -3.10
N PHE A 49 3.56 -0.39 -3.59
CA PHE A 49 2.42 0.51 -3.63
C PHE A 49 2.04 0.97 -2.21
N ILE A 50 1.93 0.05 -1.25
CA ILE A 50 1.61 0.36 0.14
C ILE A 50 2.65 1.32 0.75
N MET A 51 3.94 1.06 0.53
CA MET A 51 5.01 1.91 1.05
C MET A 51 5.04 3.30 0.39
N GLU A 52 4.88 3.38 -0.93
CA GLU A 52 4.78 4.65 -1.68
C GLU A 52 3.58 5.47 -1.20
N ARG A 53 2.41 4.84 -1.06
CA ARG A 53 1.19 5.53 -0.60
C ARG A 53 1.30 5.99 0.86
N ALA A 54 1.83 5.14 1.75
CA ALA A 54 2.07 5.49 3.14
C ALA A 54 3.07 6.65 3.29
N TYR A 55 4.08 6.70 2.42
CA TYR A 55 5.03 7.80 2.36
C TYR A 55 4.35 9.12 1.97
N HIS A 56 3.54 9.11 0.90
CA HIS A 56 2.83 10.30 0.43
C HIS A 56 1.80 10.83 1.43
N LEU A 57 1.20 9.94 2.23
CA LEU A 57 0.29 10.29 3.32
C LEU A 57 1.01 10.64 4.64
N ASN A 58 2.35 10.66 4.67
CA ASN A 58 3.17 10.91 5.87
C ASN A 58 2.87 9.97 7.05
N ILE A 59 2.49 8.71 6.78
CA ILE A 59 2.22 7.69 7.81
C ILE A 59 3.21 6.52 7.78
N LEU A 60 4.17 6.52 6.86
CA LEU A 60 5.12 5.41 6.68
C LEU A 60 5.89 5.05 7.97
N GLU A 61 6.42 6.05 8.67
CA GLU A 61 7.16 5.84 9.93
C GLU A 61 6.25 5.26 11.02
N TRP A 62 5.03 5.78 11.11
CA TRP A 62 4.03 5.29 12.05
C TRP A 62 3.65 3.82 11.77
N MET A 63 3.48 3.47 10.49
CA MET A 63 3.20 2.09 10.08
C MET A 63 4.37 1.17 10.43
N TRP A 64 5.60 1.58 10.11
CA TRP A 64 6.80 0.81 10.37
C TRP A 64 7.03 0.54 11.85
N GLU A 65 6.90 1.56 12.70
CA GLU A 65 7.06 1.43 14.15
C GLU A 65 6.04 0.44 14.71
N ARG A 66 4.80 0.48 14.22
CA ARG A 66 3.72 -0.40 14.71
C ARG A 66 3.85 -1.83 14.20
N MET A 67 4.31 -2.04 12.97
CA MET A 67 4.53 -3.39 12.43
C MET A 67 5.77 -4.04 13.03
N THR A 68 6.88 -3.30 13.13
CA THR A 68 8.18 -3.91 13.48
C THR A 68 8.56 -3.75 14.96
N GLY A 69 7.90 -2.85 15.70
CA GLY A 69 8.29 -2.48 17.06
C GLY A 69 9.56 -1.63 17.16
N SER A 70 10.11 -1.20 16.03
CA SER A 70 11.32 -0.37 15.95
C SER A 70 11.08 0.87 15.12
N PHE A 71 11.65 2.00 15.52
CA PHE A 71 11.61 3.22 14.71
C PHE A 71 12.70 3.20 13.63
N LYS A 72 12.35 3.67 12.43
CA LYS A 72 13.26 4.02 11.32
C LYS A 72 12.66 5.22 10.60
N SER A 73 13.51 6.11 10.08
CA SER A 73 13.01 7.22 9.28
C SER A 73 12.46 6.73 7.94
N SER A 74 11.59 7.52 7.31
CA SER A 74 11.06 7.22 5.97
C SER A 74 12.17 6.96 4.95
N GLU A 75 13.27 7.72 5.00
CA GLU A 75 14.42 7.54 4.12
C GLU A 75 15.12 6.21 4.36
N GLU A 76 15.28 5.81 5.63
CA GLU A 76 15.86 4.52 5.98
C GLU A 76 14.96 3.39 5.50
N ILE A 77 13.64 3.48 5.70
CA ILE A 77 12.66 2.47 5.29
C ILE A 77 12.68 2.28 3.77
N ILE A 78 12.61 3.36 2.99
CA ILE A 78 12.61 3.32 1.52
C ILE A 78 13.95 2.80 0.96
N LYS A 79 15.07 3.04 1.67
CA LYS A 79 16.37 2.50 1.29
C LYS A 79 16.41 0.97 1.32
N TRP A 80 15.57 0.32 2.12
CA TRP A 80 15.38 -1.13 2.09
C TRP A 80 14.55 -1.56 0.87
N ASN A 81 15.04 -1.22 -0.34
CA ASN A 81 14.66 -1.93 -1.55
C ASN A 81 15.29 -3.32 -1.48
N TYR A 82 14.50 -4.28 -1.01
CA TYR A 82 14.80 -5.70 -1.00
C TYR A 82 15.16 -6.16 -2.43
N ARG A 83 16.47 -6.22 -2.73
CA ARG A 83 17.05 -7.02 -3.81
C ARG A 83 18.32 -7.67 -3.30
N GLY A 84 18.26 -8.98 -3.03
CA GLY A 84 19.45 -9.82 -2.94
C GLY A 84 20.18 -9.79 -4.29
N LYS A 85 21.29 -9.07 -4.34
CA LYS A 85 22.36 -9.02 -5.38
C LYS A 85 22.05 -9.37 -6.85
N VAL A 86 22.31 -8.35 -7.69
CA VAL A 86 23.05 -8.34 -8.97
C VAL A 86 22.53 -9.23 -10.09
N GLU A 87 21.49 -8.79 -10.82
CA GLU A 87 21.36 -8.87 -12.30
C GLU A 87 19.93 -8.59 -12.80
N ALA A 88 18.91 -8.72 -11.96
CA ALA A 88 17.56 -8.32 -12.34
C ALA A 88 17.38 -6.80 -12.17
N LYS A 89 17.51 -6.05 -13.27
CA LYS A 89 17.05 -4.67 -13.36
C LYS A 89 15.52 -4.67 -13.22
N SER A 90 14.98 -4.21 -12.10
CA SER A 90 13.63 -3.66 -12.16
C SER A 90 13.71 -2.36 -12.95
N GLU A 91 12.96 -2.26 -14.04
CA GLU A 91 12.77 -1.00 -14.78
C GLU A 91 12.04 0.07 -13.94
N ASN A 92 11.45 -0.35 -12.82
CA ASN A 92 10.62 0.50 -11.98
C ASN A 92 11.48 1.14 -10.86
N VAL A 93 12.05 2.31 -11.15
CA VAL A 93 12.68 3.19 -10.16
C VAL A 93 11.62 3.68 -9.16
N PHE A 94 11.89 3.67 -7.86
CA PHE A 94 11.06 4.36 -6.84
C PHE A 94 11.04 5.85 -7.20
N LYS A 95 9.95 6.32 -7.79
CA LYS A 95 9.83 7.72 -8.20
C LYS A 95 9.35 8.47 -6.98
N MET A 96 10.28 9.06 -6.24
CA MET A 96 9.99 10.02 -5.18
C MET A 96 9.38 11.28 -5.82
N LYS A 97 8.09 11.16 -6.14
CA LYS A 97 7.28 12.16 -6.83
C LYS A 97 6.97 13.24 -5.78
N LYS A 98 7.62 14.42 -5.83
CA LYS A 98 7.30 15.56 -4.96
C LYS A 98 6.00 16.22 -5.45
N TYR A 99 4.86 15.88 -4.88
CA TYR A 99 3.57 16.51 -5.21
C TYR A 99 2.97 17.18 -3.97
N PRO A 100 2.23 18.30 -4.15
CA PRO A 100 1.65 19.05 -3.05
C PRO A 100 0.57 18.22 -2.33
N VAL A 101 0.57 18.33 -1.00
CA VAL A 101 -0.26 17.64 0.02
C VAL A 101 -1.76 18.00 -0.06
N LYS A 102 -2.29 18.33 -1.23
CA LYS A 102 -3.73 18.61 -1.33
C LYS A 102 -4.49 17.29 -1.35
N ALA A 103 -5.20 17.02 -0.26
CA ALA A 103 -6.20 15.97 -0.20
C ALA A 103 -7.18 16.15 -1.37
N PRO A 104 -7.53 15.08 -2.11
CA PRO A 104 -8.65 15.13 -3.04
C PRO A 104 -9.91 15.56 -2.28
N GLU A 105 -10.68 16.49 -2.83
CA GLU A 105 -12.00 16.82 -2.27
C GLU A 105 -12.91 15.58 -2.36
N GLU A 106 -13.84 15.42 -1.40
CA GLU A 106 -14.77 14.29 -1.36
C GLU A 106 -15.46 14.09 -2.71
N GLY A 107 -15.08 13.04 -3.44
CA GLY A 107 -15.63 12.69 -4.75
C GLY A 107 -14.67 12.84 -5.93
N GLU A 108 -13.48 13.43 -5.77
CA GLU A 108 -12.44 13.40 -6.80
C GLU A 108 -11.58 12.12 -6.67
N GLU A 109 -11.60 11.28 -7.70
CA GLU A 109 -10.70 10.13 -7.83
C GLU A 109 -9.24 10.61 -7.83
N ASP A 110 -8.43 10.03 -6.94
CA ASP A 110 -7.02 10.37 -6.84
C ASP A 110 -6.33 10.11 -8.19
N PRO A 111 -5.68 11.13 -8.80
CA PRO A 111 -4.95 10.93 -10.05
C PRO A 111 -3.89 9.83 -9.97
N GLU A 112 -3.40 9.49 -8.78
CA GLU A 112 -2.50 8.37 -8.54
C GLU A 112 -3.22 7.01 -8.70
N GLU A 113 -4.44 6.87 -8.17
CA GLU A 113 -5.25 5.65 -8.32
C GLU A 113 -5.50 5.34 -9.81
N LYS A 114 -5.71 6.37 -10.63
CA LYS A 114 -5.85 6.22 -12.09
C LYS A 114 -4.59 5.70 -12.79
N GLU A 115 -3.41 6.10 -12.33
CA GLU A 115 -2.13 5.64 -12.89
C GLU A 115 -1.89 4.15 -12.57
N TYR A 116 -2.21 3.72 -11.35
CA TYR A 116 -2.02 2.33 -10.91
C TYR A 116 -3.07 1.35 -11.43
N MET A 117 -4.32 1.79 -11.58
CA MET A 117 -5.42 0.91 -12.01
C MET A 117 -5.35 0.54 -13.50
N GLY A 118 -4.53 1.25 -14.29
CA GLY A 118 -4.34 0.98 -15.71
C GLY A 118 -5.60 1.27 -16.55
N GLY A 119 -5.41 1.64 -17.82
CA GLY A 119 -6.53 1.82 -18.74
C GLY A 119 -7.31 0.50 -18.97
N PRO A 120 -8.57 0.57 -19.43
CA PRO A 120 -9.41 -0.61 -19.63
C PRO A 120 -8.71 -1.65 -20.52
N ILE A 121 -8.62 -2.89 -20.01
CA ILE A 121 -8.06 -4.03 -20.73
C ILE A 121 -8.95 -4.30 -21.94
N LYS A 122 -8.44 -4.00 -23.13
CA LYS A 122 -9.13 -4.28 -24.40
C LYS A 122 -9.09 -5.78 -24.67
N ILE A 123 -10.10 -6.50 -24.22
CA ILE A 123 -10.32 -7.89 -24.60
C ILE A 123 -10.82 -7.88 -26.06
N LYS A 124 -10.02 -8.43 -26.97
CA LYS A 124 -10.50 -8.75 -28.32
C LYS A 124 -11.23 -10.09 -28.23
N ILE A 125 -12.55 -10.05 -28.40
CA ILE A 125 -13.39 -11.23 -28.65
C ILE A 125 -13.25 -11.63 -30.11
#